data_AF-S9PBI4-F1
#
_entry.id   AF-S9PBI4-F1
#
_cell.length_a   1.000
_cell.length_b   1.000
_cell.length_c   1.000
_cell.angle_alpha   90.00
_cell.angle_beta   90.00
_cell.angle_gamma   90.00
#
_symmetry.space_group_name_H-M   'P 1'
#
loop_
_entity.id
_entity.type
_entity.pdbx_description
1 polymer ?
#
loop_
_entity_poly.entity_id
_entity_poly.type
_entity_poly.pdbx_seq_one_letter_code
_entity_poly.pdbx_strand_id
1 'polypeptide(L)'
;MIYTSSPTQALTGAFLVQEEFEMPVATLWKQHRSVLGIQEEDYTEYFRNTDRAVAIAIGRTVTLPPISLDELRRVRPGFTPPQSYMYCPEPFTALVPNGTLRKLLRAA
;
A
#
# COMPACT_ATOMS: atom_id res chain seq x y z
N MET A 1 2.69 1.82 -4.63
CA MET A 1 1.42 1.50 -5.34
C MET A 1 0.62 0.54 -4.47
N ILE A 2 -0.69 0.50 -4.63
CA ILE A 2 -1.62 -0.31 -3.84
C ILE A 2 -2.16 -1.43 -4.71
N TYR A 3 -1.96 -2.67 -4.27
CA TYR A 3 -2.63 -3.85 -4.82
C TYR A 3 -3.78 -4.23 -3.88
N THR A 4 -5.01 -4.28 -4.40
CA THR A 4 -6.17 -4.78 -3.66
C THR A 4 -6.28 -6.27 -3.87
N SER A 5 -6.32 -7.03 -2.78
CA SER A 5 -6.45 -8.49 -2.77
C SER A 5 -7.84 -8.95 -3.25
N SER A 6 -8.11 -10.25 -3.12
CA SER A 6 -9.41 -10.84 -3.49
C SER A 6 -10.57 -10.11 -2.79
N PRO A 7 -11.71 -9.87 -3.48
CA PRO A 7 -12.05 -10.31 -4.83
C PRO A 7 -11.60 -9.37 -5.96
N THR A 8 -10.99 -8.23 -5.64
CA THR A 8 -10.65 -7.21 -6.66
C THR A 8 -9.45 -7.61 -7.52
N GLN A 9 -8.39 -8.15 -6.89
CA GLN A 9 -7.20 -8.69 -7.55
C GLN A 9 -6.59 -7.75 -8.61
N ALA A 10 -6.30 -6.50 -8.21
CA ALA A 10 -5.83 -5.47 -9.14
C ALA A 10 -4.94 -4.42 -8.45
N LEU A 11 -4.13 -3.71 -9.23
CA LEU A 11 -3.61 -2.40 -8.78
C LEU A 11 -4.72 -1.37 -8.90
N THR A 12 -5.03 -0.69 -7.79
CA THR A 12 -6.19 0.20 -7.67
C THR A 12 -5.84 1.61 -7.25
N GLY A 13 -4.59 1.86 -6.86
CA GLY A 13 -4.19 3.14 -6.32
C GLY A 13 -2.68 3.30 -6.16
N ALA A 14 -2.29 4.50 -5.78
CA ALA A 14 -0.96 4.79 -5.28
C ALA A 14 -1.02 5.93 -4.28
N PHE A 15 -0.04 6.00 -3.39
CA PHE A 15 0.16 7.12 -2.49
C PHE A 15 1.65 7.44 -2.36
N LEU A 16 1.94 8.65 -1.91
CA LEU A 16 3.29 9.03 -1.47
C LEU A 16 3.47 8.67 -0.01
N VAL A 17 4.57 7.99 0.31
CA VAL A 17 5.03 7.84 1.68
C VAL A 17 5.42 9.22 2.19
N GLN A 18 4.73 9.70 3.21
CA GLN A 18 5.03 11.00 3.82
C GLN A 18 6.14 10.86 4.86
N GLU A 19 6.05 9.81 5.68
CA GLU A 19 6.99 9.51 6.75
C GLU A 19 6.91 8.01 7.08
N GLU A 20 8.02 7.45 7.53
CA GLU A 20 8.08 6.13 8.13
C GLU A 20 8.58 6.27 9.56
N PHE A 21 7.92 5.60 10.50
CA PHE A 21 8.33 5.65 11.89
C PHE A 21 8.11 4.31 12.59
N GLU A 22 8.97 4.04 13.56
CA GLU A 22 8.92 2.85 14.39
C GLU A 22 8.64 3.25 15.83
N MET A 23 7.73 2.53 16.50
CA MET A 23 7.44 2.73 17.91
C MET A 23 6.90 1.45 18.55
N PRO A 24 6.76 1.40 19.89
CA PRO A 24 6.12 0.28 20.55
C PRO A 24 4.67 0.08 20.07
N VAL A 25 4.25 -1.18 19.91
CA VAL A 25 2.90 -1.58 19.44
C VAL A 25 1.80 -0.85 20.22
N ALA A 26 1.86 -0.86 21.55
CA ALA A 26 0.87 -0.20 22.41
C ALA A 26 0.83 1.33 22.18
N THR A 27 1.98 1.95 21.93
CA THR A 27 2.08 3.39 21.65
C THR A 27 1.43 3.72 20.32
N LEU A 28 1.70 2.92 19.28
CA LEU A 28 1.15 3.13 17.95
C LEU A 28 -0.37 3.03 17.96
N TRP A 29 -0.93 2.00 18.62
CA TRP A 29 -2.36 1.87 18.80
C TRP A 29 -2.98 3.08 19.49
N LYS A 30 -2.40 3.48 20.63
CA LYS A 30 -2.90 4.62 21.41
C LYS A 30 -2.94 5.91 20.61
N GLN A 31 -1.90 6.16 19.80
CA GLN A 31 -1.76 7.40 19.03
C GLN A 31 -2.56 7.41 17.73
N HIS A 32 -2.68 6.27 17.04
CA HIS A 32 -3.13 6.25 15.64
C HIS A 32 -4.38 5.39 15.37
N ARG A 33 -4.96 4.67 16.35
CA ARG A 33 -6.12 3.78 16.13
C ARG A 33 -7.29 4.39 15.33
N SER A 34 -7.50 5.69 15.41
CA SER A 34 -8.58 6.38 14.68
C SER A 34 -8.36 6.46 13.17
N VAL A 35 -7.13 6.26 12.68
CA VAL A 35 -6.77 6.39 11.26
C VAL A 35 -6.19 5.12 10.65
N LEU A 36 -5.89 4.09 11.44
CA LEU A 36 -5.33 2.82 10.94
C LEU A 36 -6.32 2.01 10.10
N GLY A 37 -7.63 2.18 10.34
CA GLY A 37 -8.67 1.46 9.60
C GLY A 37 -8.74 -0.04 9.91
N ILE A 38 -8.26 -0.46 11.08
CA ILE A 38 -8.25 -1.86 11.55
C ILE A 38 -8.87 -1.93 12.96
N GLN A 39 -9.49 -3.05 13.27
CA GLN A 39 -10.07 -3.28 14.60
C GLN A 39 -8.97 -3.63 15.63
N GLU A 40 -9.27 -3.43 16.91
CA GLU A 40 -8.30 -3.66 18.00
C GLU A 40 -7.88 -5.13 18.08
N GLU A 41 -8.82 -6.04 17.87
CA GLU A 41 -8.61 -7.48 17.92
C GLU A 41 -7.66 -7.92 16.80
N ASP A 42 -7.88 -7.43 15.58
CA ASP A 42 -7.02 -7.72 14.43
C ASP A 42 -5.62 -7.13 14.60
N TYR A 43 -5.52 -5.91 15.15
CA TYR A 43 -4.25 -5.27 15.44
C TYR A 43 -3.45 -6.05 16.49
N THR A 44 -4.12 -6.40 17.60
CA THR A 44 -3.52 -7.16 18.69
C THR A 44 -3.06 -8.53 18.22
N GLU A 45 -3.86 -9.19 17.38
CA GLU A 45 -3.48 -10.48 16.81
C GLU A 45 -2.29 -10.39 15.88
N TYR A 46 -2.28 -9.40 14.98
CA TYR A 46 -1.19 -9.19 14.03
C TYR A 46 0.16 -8.99 14.74
N PHE A 47 0.15 -8.28 15.87
CA PHE A 47 1.35 -7.98 16.66
C PHE A 47 1.59 -8.92 17.85
N ARG A 48 0.86 -10.04 18.00
CA ARG A 48 0.88 -10.91 19.20
C ARG A 48 2.27 -11.29 19.72
N ASN A 49 3.24 -11.46 18.83
CA ASN A 49 4.60 -11.96 19.16
C ASN A 49 5.70 -10.89 19.00
N THR A 50 5.35 -9.60 18.99
CA THR A 50 6.32 -8.49 18.86
C THR A 50 5.87 -7.28 19.68
N ASP A 51 6.82 -6.48 20.15
CA ASP A 51 6.58 -5.24 20.88
C ASP A 51 6.86 -3.99 20.03
N ARG A 52 7.43 -4.14 18.83
CA ARG A 52 7.72 -3.07 17.87
C ARG A 52 6.79 -3.11 16.66
N ALA A 53 6.36 -1.93 16.23
CA ALA A 53 5.57 -1.72 15.03
C ALA A 53 6.19 -0.63 14.15
N VAL A 54 6.09 -0.82 12.83
CA VAL A 54 6.45 0.18 11.82
C VAL A 54 5.17 0.72 11.20
N ALA A 55 5.04 2.04 11.11
CA ALA A 55 3.97 2.70 10.39
C ALA A 55 4.50 3.52 9.21
N ILE A 56 3.65 3.57 8.18
CA ILE A 56 3.86 4.36 6.97
C ILE A 56 2.75 5.42 6.95
N ALA A 57 3.12 6.68 7.12
CA ALA A 57 2.19 7.79 6.97
C ALA A 57 1.82 7.96 5.49
N ILE A 58 0.52 7.86 5.20
CA ILE A 58 -0.02 8.04 3.85
C ILE A 58 -0.14 9.54 3.59
N GLY A 59 0.65 10.03 2.62
CA GLY A 59 0.53 11.40 2.13
C GLY A 59 -0.52 11.51 1.02
N ARG A 60 -0.17 12.19 -0.07
CA ARG A 60 -1.07 12.35 -1.22
C ARG A 60 -1.39 11.00 -1.86
N THR A 61 -2.64 10.84 -2.29
CA THR A 61 -3.16 9.62 -2.87
C THR A 61 -3.70 9.86 -4.28
N VAL A 62 -3.74 8.80 -5.07
CA VAL A 62 -4.40 8.78 -6.38
C VAL A 62 -5.07 7.42 -6.57
N THR A 63 -6.32 7.45 -7.03
CA THR A 63 -7.04 6.25 -7.46
C THR A 63 -6.67 5.93 -8.90
N LEU A 64 -6.51 4.65 -9.18
CA LEU A 64 -6.28 4.13 -10.53
C LEU A 64 -7.53 3.41 -11.01
N PRO A 65 -7.85 3.46 -12.33
CA PRO A 65 -8.64 2.41 -12.93
C PRO A 65 -7.99 1.05 -12.60
N PRO A 66 -8.76 0.04 -12.15
CA PRO A 66 -8.20 -1.25 -11.76
C PRO A 66 -7.37 -1.86 -12.90
N ILE A 67 -6.08 -2.13 -12.64
CA ILE A 67 -5.21 -2.90 -13.54
C ILE A 67 -5.19 -4.33 -13.00
N SER A 68 -5.89 -5.23 -13.69
CA SER A 68 -6.15 -6.59 -13.22
C SER A 68 -4.88 -7.42 -13.05
N LEU A 69 -4.92 -8.43 -12.17
CA LEU A 69 -3.82 -9.39 -11.99
C LEU A 69 -3.40 -10.05 -13.32
N ASP A 70 -4.33 -10.30 -14.23
CA ASP A 70 -4.04 -10.86 -15.55
C ASP A 70 -3.26 -9.89 -16.43
N GLU A 71 -3.59 -8.59 -16.42
CA GLU A 71 -2.80 -7.56 -17.12
C GLU A 71 -1.38 -7.46 -16.56
N LEU A 72 -1.23 -7.51 -15.23
CA LEU A 72 0.08 -7.52 -14.59
C LEU A 72 0.91 -8.73 -15.02
N ARG A 73 0.27 -9.91 -15.10
CA ARG A 73 0.92 -11.16 -15.54
C ARG A 73 1.26 -11.18 -17.03
N ARG A 74 0.53 -10.45 -17.88
CA ARG A 74 0.89 -10.28 -19.30
C ARG A 74 2.22 -9.56 -19.47
N VAL A 75 2.46 -8.51 -18.69
CA VAL A 75 3.70 -7.71 -18.78
C VAL A 75 4.83 -8.23 -17.88
N ARG A 76 4.49 -9.01 -16.85
CA ARG A 76 5.44 -9.72 -15.97
C ARG A 76 4.94 -11.14 -15.69
N PRO A 77 5.26 -12.11 -16.56
CA PRO A 77 4.88 -13.50 -16.36
C PRO A 77 5.31 -14.02 -14.98
N GLY A 78 4.43 -14.78 -14.33
CA GLY A 78 4.68 -15.34 -13.00
C GLY A 78 4.54 -14.34 -11.85
N PHE A 79 4.06 -13.11 -12.09
CA PHE A 79 3.80 -12.16 -11.02
C PHE A 79 2.80 -12.70 -9.99
N THR A 80 3.19 -12.57 -8.72
CA THR A 80 2.37 -12.80 -7.53
C THR A 80 2.44 -11.56 -6.64
N PRO A 81 1.33 -11.17 -5.98
CA PRO A 81 1.35 -10.05 -5.02
C PRO A 81 2.36 -10.32 -3.89
N PRO A 82 3.14 -9.31 -3.45
CA PRO A 82 4.08 -9.48 -2.36
C PRO A 82 3.33 -9.67 -1.02
N GLN A 83 3.94 -10.42 -0.09
CA GLN A 83 3.44 -10.53 1.28
C GLN A 83 3.61 -9.22 2.08
N SER A 84 4.71 -8.49 1.82
CA SER A 84 4.99 -7.17 2.37
C SER A 84 4.95 -6.15 1.23
N TYR A 85 6.09 -5.61 0.82
CA TYR A 85 6.22 -4.76 -0.35
C TYR A 85 7.24 -5.33 -1.35
N MET A 86 7.27 -4.73 -2.53
CA MET A 86 8.30 -4.97 -3.53
C MET A 86 8.58 -3.69 -4.30
N TYR A 87 9.77 -3.59 -4.89
CA TYR A 87 10.02 -2.55 -5.87
C TYR A 87 9.11 -2.74 -7.08
N CYS A 88 8.42 -1.66 -7.45
CA CYS A 88 7.52 -1.66 -8.57
C CYS A 88 8.34 -1.81 -9.87
N PRO A 89 8.11 -2.87 -10.67
CA PRO A 89 8.77 -3.01 -11.95
C PRO A 89 8.25 -1.95 -12.93
N GLU A 90 9.12 -1.46 -13.81
CA GLU A 90 8.78 -0.46 -14.84
C GLU A 90 7.56 -0.86 -15.70
N PRO A 91 7.40 -2.14 -16.13
CA PRO A 91 6.20 -2.54 -16.86
C PRO A 91 4.87 -2.21 -16.16
N PHE A 92 4.83 -2.14 -14.83
CA PHE A 92 3.58 -1.79 -14.12
C PHE A 92 3.31 -0.29 -14.13
N THR A 93 4.34 0.55 -14.03
CA THR A 93 4.16 2.01 -14.12
C THR A 93 3.76 2.42 -15.55
N ALA A 94 4.17 1.67 -16.56
CA ALA A 94 3.76 1.87 -17.96
C ALA A 94 2.26 1.58 -18.21
N LEU A 95 1.63 0.73 -17.39
CA LEU A 95 0.18 0.46 -17.46
C LEU A 95 -0.66 1.56 -16.83
N VAL A 96 -0.06 2.43 -16.01
CA VAL A 96 -0.78 3.52 -15.34
C VAL A 96 -1.09 4.63 -16.34
N PRO A 97 -2.33 5.16 -16.40
CA PRO A 97 -2.67 6.22 -17.34
C PRO A 97 -1.75 7.44 -17.21
N ASN A 98 -1.32 7.96 -18.36
CA ASN A 98 -0.36 9.06 -18.44
C ASN A 98 -0.76 10.24 -17.55
N GLY A 99 0.21 10.75 -16.79
CA GLY A 99 0.02 11.89 -15.89
C GLY A 99 -0.65 11.56 -14.55
N THR A 100 -1.17 10.35 -14.34
CA THR A 100 -1.80 9.96 -13.06
C THR A 100 -0.81 10.00 -11.91
N LEU A 101 0.37 9.36 -12.07
CA LEU A 101 1.42 9.42 -11.05
C LEU A 101 2.03 10.81 -10.90
N ARG A 102 2.01 11.64 -11.96
CA ARG A 102 2.49 13.03 -11.87
C ARG A 102 1.62 13.87 -10.93
N LYS A 103 0.32 13.54 -10.77
CA LYS A 103 -0.56 14.21 -9.79
C LYS A 103 -0.09 14.03 -8.35
N LEU A 104 0.59 12.93 -8.05
CA LEU A 104 1.22 12.72 -6.73
C LEU A 104 2.40 13.66 -6.54
N LEU A 105 3.26 13.78 -7.55
CA LEU A 105 4.58 14.43 -7.48
C LEU A 105 4.56 15.97 -7.62
N ARG A 106 3.48 16.55 -8.15
CA ARG A 106 3.40 18.02 -8.33
C ARG A 106 3.06 18.70 -7.01
N ALA A 107 4.05 19.29 -6.34
CA ALA A 107 3.85 20.20 -5.21
C ALA A 107 2.85 21.33 -5.58
N ALA A 108 2.11 21.79 -4.58
CA ALA A 108 1.38 23.05 -4.67
C ALA A 108 2.38 24.19 -4.44
#